data_AF-A0A820R3R3-F1
#
_entry.id   AF-A0A820R3R3-F1
#
_cell.length_a   1.000
_cell.length_b   1.000
_cell.length_c   1.000
_cell.angle_alpha   90.00
_cell.angle_beta   90.00
_cell.angle_gamma   90.00
#
_symmetry.space_group_name_H-M   'P 1'
#
loop_
_entity.id
_entity.type
_entity.pdbx_description
1 polymer ?
#
loop_
_entity_poly.entity_id
_entity_poly.type
_entity_poly.pdbx_seq_one_letter_code
_entity_poly.pdbx_strand_id
1 'polypeptide(L)'
;RNQTDCHLYIINRILKTNPNFLRLLVFIKIFCFHCFLEPKFNKWKQNAITVAGENGYGEQLNQCSYPEGIFIDEKKSIFIADGHNHRIVEWKCNAKEGQIIAGGNGQGNRLNQLNGPTDVIIDEQNHSTIIADHGNKRV
;
A
#
# COMPACT_ATOMS: atom_id res chain seq x y z
N ARG A 1 33.42 -6.85 -13.04
CA ARG A 1 34.64 -6.14 -12.59
C ARG A 1 34.17 -4.75 -12.22
N ASN A 2 33.88 -4.55 -10.95
CA ASN A 2 33.00 -3.48 -10.49
C ASN A 2 33.80 -2.19 -10.33
N GLN A 3 33.18 -1.08 -10.75
CA GLN A 3 33.71 0.28 -10.68
C GLN A 3 34.08 0.69 -9.23
N THR A 4 33.59 -0.04 -8.23
CA THR A 4 33.85 0.13 -6.79
C THR A 4 35.30 -0.12 -6.38
N ASP A 5 36.03 -1.00 -7.07
CA ASP A 5 37.39 -1.37 -6.66
C ASP A 5 38.43 -0.30 -7.02
N CYS A 6 38.19 0.46 -8.08
CA CYS A 6 39.08 1.56 -8.49
C CYS A 6 38.98 2.77 -7.56
N HIS A 7 37.78 3.08 -7.05
CA HIS A 7 37.57 4.23 -6.16
C HIS A 7 38.20 3.99 -4.78
N LEU A 8 38.08 2.77 -4.23
CA LEU A 8 38.68 2.43 -2.94
C LEU A 8 40.22 2.44 -2.98
N TYR A 9 40.82 2.04 -4.10
CA TYR A 9 42.27 2.00 -4.27
C TYR A 9 42.90 3.40 -4.33
N ILE A 10 42.27 4.34 -5.02
CA ILE A 10 42.76 5.73 -5.14
C ILE A 10 42.69 6.45 -3.78
N ILE A 11 41.59 6.27 -3.04
CA ILE A 11 41.39 6.88 -1.72
C ILE A 11 42.46 6.38 -0.72
N ASN A 12 42.74 5.07 -0.71
CA ASN A 12 43.75 4.48 0.18
C ASN A 12 45.18 4.93 -0.16
N ARG A 13 45.46 5.30 -1.43
CA ARG A 13 46.78 5.81 -1.84
C ARG A 13 47.00 7.26 -1.40
N ILE A 14 45.95 8.09 -1.41
CA ILE A 14 46.00 9.51 -1.00
C ILE A 14 46.13 9.65 0.53
N LEU A 15 45.53 8.73 1.31
CA LEU A 15 45.58 8.78 2.77
C LEU A 15 46.95 8.41 3.38
N LYS A 16 47.84 7.76 2.63
CA LYS A 16 49.17 7.33 3.14
C LYS A 16 50.26 8.40 3.04
N THR A 17 50.04 9.50 2.32
CA THR A 17 51.10 10.47 2.00
C THR A 17 51.07 11.77 2.82
N ASN A 18 50.11 11.96 3.74
CA ASN A 18 50.02 13.20 4.52
C ASN A 18 49.48 12.99 5.94
N PRO A 19 50.29 13.17 7.01
CA PRO A 19 49.87 12.92 8.39
C PRO A 19 48.88 13.96 8.95
N ASN A 20 48.62 15.07 8.23
CA ASN A 20 47.63 16.07 8.63
C ASN A 20 46.19 15.77 8.14
N PHE A 21 45.98 14.71 7.36
CA PHE A 21 44.67 14.37 6.79
C PHE A 21 43.69 13.76 7.81
N LEU A 22 44.17 13.32 8.98
CA LEU A 22 43.31 12.77 10.05
C LEU A 22 42.30 13.79 10.60
N ARG A 23 42.61 15.09 10.54
CA ARG A 23 41.67 16.14 11.01
C ARG A 23 40.51 16.39 10.05
N LEU A 24 40.59 15.96 8.79
CA LEU A 24 39.50 16.10 7.81
C LEU A 24 38.56 14.88 7.79
N LEU A 25 38.99 13.74 8.34
CA LEU A 25 38.24 12.48 8.37
C LEU A 25 37.01 12.49 9.30
N VAL A 26 36.91 13.43 10.23
CA VAL A 26 35.73 13.57 11.10
C VAL A 26 34.55 14.21 10.34
N PHE A 27 34.80 15.06 9.33
CA PHE A 27 33.73 15.67 8.54
C PHE A 27 33.21 14.76 7.42
N ILE A 28 34.07 13.95 6.79
CA ILE A 28 33.66 13.05 5.70
C ILE A 28 32.87 11.84 6.24
N LYS A 29 33.15 11.37 7.47
CA LYS A 29 32.35 10.31 8.09
C LYS A 29 30.93 10.73 8.47
N ILE A 30 30.70 12.01 8.79
CA ILE A 30 29.36 12.51 9.12
C ILE A 30 28.53 12.73 7.85
N PHE A 31 29.14 13.12 6.73
CA PHE A 31 28.43 13.29 5.46
C PHE A 31 28.14 11.98 4.70
N CYS A 32 29.01 10.97 4.81
CA CYS A 32 28.80 9.68 4.14
C CYS A 32 27.83 8.72 4.85
N PHE A 33 27.42 9.00 6.09
CA PHE A 33 26.49 8.11 6.81
C PHE A 33 25.00 8.44 6.56
N HIS A 34 24.70 9.54 5.87
CA HIS A 34 23.31 9.96 5.61
C HIS A 34 22.80 9.70 4.18
N CYS A 35 23.61 9.10 3.29
CA CYS A 35 23.24 8.90 1.89
C CYS A 35 23.38 7.44 1.41
N PHE A 36 23.22 6.47 2.30
CA PHE A 36 23.17 5.05 1.95
C PHE A 36 22.01 4.34 2.65
N LEU A 37 20.81 4.91 2.56
CA LEU A 37 19.60 4.11 2.68
C LEU A 37 19.33 3.56 1.29
N GLU A 38 19.77 2.32 1.03
CA GLU A 38 19.33 1.62 -0.17
C GLU A 38 17.78 1.62 -0.16
N PRO A 39 17.12 2.02 -1.25
CA PRO A 39 15.68 1.90 -1.35
C PRO A 39 15.32 0.43 -1.16
N LYS A 40 14.70 0.11 -0.01
CA LYS A 40 14.13 -1.21 0.23
C LYS A 40 12.95 -1.38 -0.72
N PHE A 41 13.22 -1.88 -1.92
CA PHE A 41 12.16 -2.29 -2.81
C PHE A 41 11.47 -3.52 -2.20
N ASN A 42 10.20 -3.37 -1.84
CA ASN A 42 9.36 -4.49 -1.45
C ASN A 42 9.12 -5.35 -2.70
N LYS A 43 9.97 -6.34 -2.92
CA LYS A 43 9.77 -7.35 -3.96
C LYS A 43 8.53 -8.17 -3.60
N TRP A 44 7.67 -8.42 -4.59
CA TRP A 44 6.50 -9.30 -4.42
C TRP A 44 6.94 -10.65 -3.83
N LYS A 45 6.29 -11.05 -2.73
CA LYS A 45 6.54 -12.33 -2.05
C LYS A 45 5.62 -13.39 -2.66
N GLN A 46 6.20 -14.52 -3.07
CA GLN A 46 5.47 -15.61 -3.75
C GLN A 46 4.54 -16.41 -2.82
N ASN A 47 4.61 -16.17 -1.51
CA ASN A 47 3.80 -16.80 -0.48
C ASN A 47 2.65 -15.89 -0.02
N ALA A 48 1.88 -15.37 -0.99
CA ALA A 48 0.67 -14.59 -0.72
C ALA A 48 -0.45 -15.49 -0.16
N ILE A 49 -1.27 -14.91 0.73
CA ILE A 49 -2.48 -15.53 1.24
C ILE A 49 -3.69 -14.71 0.77
N THR A 50 -4.83 -15.38 0.57
CA THR A 50 -6.11 -14.71 0.37
C THR A 50 -6.61 -14.19 1.71
N VAL A 51 -6.97 -12.91 1.78
CA VAL A 51 -7.44 -12.25 3.02
C VAL A 51 -8.92 -11.90 2.97
N ALA A 52 -9.54 -11.94 1.79
CA ALA A 52 -10.94 -11.64 1.55
C ALA A 52 -11.44 -12.39 0.30
N GLY A 53 -12.72 -12.74 0.25
CA GLY A 53 -13.35 -13.39 -0.91
C GLY A 53 -12.88 -14.83 -1.17
N GLU A 54 -12.48 -15.57 -0.13
CA GLU A 54 -11.92 -16.94 -0.26
C GLU A 54 -12.87 -17.94 -0.94
N ASN A 55 -14.18 -17.67 -0.95
CA ASN A 55 -15.19 -18.53 -1.55
C ASN A 55 -15.52 -18.17 -3.01
N GLY A 56 -14.63 -17.41 -3.66
CA GLY A 56 -14.71 -17.09 -5.08
C GLY A 56 -15.75 -16.02 -5.43
N TYR A 57 -16.20 -16.07 -6.68
CA TYR A 57 -17.18 -15.14 -7.26
C TYR A 57 -18.58 -15.35 -6.66
N GLY A 58 -19.22 -14.27 -6.22
CA GLY A 58 -20.61 -14.26 -5.79
C GLY A 58 -20.97 -13.06 -4.93
N GLU A 59 -22.20 -13.06 -4.42
CA GLU A 59 -22.80 -11.95 -3.67
C GLU A 59 -22.82 -12.18 -2.15
N GLN A 60 -22.43 -13.36 -1.67
CA GLN A 60 -22.38 -13.65 -0.24
C GLN A 60 -21.30 -12.81 0.46
N LEU A 61 -21.40 -12.66 1.78
CA LEU A 61 -20.46 -11.83 2.56
C LEU A 61 -19.05 -12.41 2.64
N ASN A 62 -18.89 -13.69 2.34
CA ASN A 62 -17.61 -14.40 2.25
C ASN A 62 -17.09 -14.51 0.78
N GLN A 63 -17.70 -13.77 -0.15
CA GLN A 63 -17.39 -13.73 -1.58
C GLN A 63 -17.21 -12.29 -2.08
N CYS A 64 -16.48 -12.13 -3.18
CA CYS A 64 -16.32 -10.84 -3.88
C CYS A 64 -16.56 -11.03 -5.38
N SER A 65 -17.03 -10.00 -6.06
CA SER A 65 -17.33 -10.00 -7.49
C SER A 65 -16.66 -8.80 -8.17
N TYR A 66 -15.57 -9.07 -8.88
CA TYR A 66 -14.71 -8.06 -9.50
C TYR A 66 -14.33 -6.92 -8.52
N PRO A 67 -13.56 -7.20 -7.46
CA PRO A 67 -13.07 -6.14 -6.58
C PRO A 67 -12.11 -5.22 -7.33
N GLU A 68 -12.34 -3.90 -7.26
CA GLU A 68 -11.62 -2.92 -8.08
C GLU A 68 -10.63 -2.06 -7.26
N GLY A 69 -10.99 -1.77 -6.01
CA GLY A 69 -10.21 -0.90 -5.12
C GLY A 69 -10.08 -1.47 -3.72
N ILE A 70 -9.01 -1.09 -3.03
CA ILE A 70 -8.69 -1.55 -1.68
C ILE A 70 -8.07 -0.43 -0.86
N PHE A 71 -8.53 -0.32 0.39
CA PHE A 71 -7.95 0.57 1.39
C PHE A 71 -7.70 -0.20 2.69
N ILE A 72 -6.62 0.12 3.39
CA ILE A 72 -6.27 -0.52 4.67
C ILE A 72 -6.14 0.59 5.70
N ASP A 73 -6.90 0.48 6.77
CA ASP A 73 -6.92 1.46 7.87
C ASP A 73 -5.79 1.19 8.91
N GLU A 74 -5.66 2.05 9.92
CA GLU A 74 -4.63 1.89 10.96
C GLU A 74 -4.84 0.63 11.81
N LYS A 75 -6.08 0.14 11.89
CA LYS A 75 -6.48 -1.09 12.60
C LYS A 75 -6.28 -2.35 11.76
N LYS A 76 -5.80 -2.20 10.51
CA LYS A 76 -5.62 -3.28 9.53
C LYS A 76 -6.94 -3.94 9.12
N SER A 77 -8.06 -3.23 9.22
CA SER A 77 -9.27 -3.56 8.47
C SER A 77 -9.04 -3.24 7.00
N ILE A 78 -9.54 -4.13 6.14
CA ILE A 78 -9.41 -4.06 4.70
C ILE A 78 -10.76 -3.66 4.12
N PHE A 79 -10.82 -2.50 3.49
CA PHE A 79 -12.01 -2.00 2.81
C PHE A 79 -11.88 -2.30 1.34
N ILE A 80 -12.90 -2.91 0.75
CA ILE A 80 -12.88 -3.39 -0.62
C ILE A 80 -14.04 -2.77 -1.37
N ALA A 81 -13.74 -2.14 -2.51
CA ALA A 81 -14.74 -1.76 -3.49
C ALA A 81 -15.12 -3.00 -4.31
N ASP A 82 -16.21 -3.66 -3.90
CA ASP A 82 -16.73 -4.86 -4.53
C ASP A 82 -17.64 -4.45 -5.71
N GLY A 83 -16.98 -4.08 -6.81
CA GLY A 83 -17.53 -3.26 -7.90
C GLY A 83 -18.79 -3.86 -8.52
N HIS A 84 -18.75 -5.14 -8.90
CA HIS A 84 -19.87 -5.79 -9.57
C HIS A 84 -21.00 -6.18 -8.61
N ASN A 85 -20.72 -6.26 -7.30
CA ASN A 85 -21.76 -6.39 -6.27
C ASN A 85 -22.31 -5.03 -5.80
N HIS A 86 -21.77 -3.92 -6.31
CA HIS A 86 -22.22 -2.56 -6.03
C HIS A 86 -22.27 -2.22 -4.54
N ARG A 87 -21.19 -2.59 -3.83
CA ARG A 87 -21.06 -2.43 -2.39
C ARG A 87 -19.62 -2.15 -1.98
N ILE A 88 -19.45 -1.56 -0.81
CA ILE A 88 -18.18 -1.50 -0.10
C ILE A 88 -18.24 -2.47 1.08
N VAL A 89 -17.22 -3.32 1.20
CA VAL A 89 -17.13 -4.35 2.24
C VAL A 89 -15.91 -4.09 3.10
N GLU A 90 -16.09 -4.05 4.43
CA GLU A 90 -15.02 -4.10 5.41
C GLU A 90 -14.70 -5.55 5.77
N TRP A 91 -13.43 -5.93 5.69
CA TRP A 91 -12.89 -7.23 6.09
C TRP A 91 -11.89 -7.04 7.22
N LYS A 92 -12.23 -7.54 8.40
CA LYS A 92 -11.28 -7.54 9.52
C LYS A 92 -10.22 -8.61 9.32
N CYS A 93 -9.03 -8.37 9.86
CA CYS A 93 -7.96 -9.37 9.84
C CYS A 93 -8.44 -10.72 10.39
N ASN A 94 -8.27 -11.79 9.61
CA ASN A 94 -8.72 -13.16 9.89
C ASN A 94 -10.26 -13.37 9.95
N ALA A 95 -11.07 -12.42 9.48
CA ALA A 95 -12.51 -12.64 9.36
C ALA A 95 -12.82 -13.61 8.21
N LYS A 96 -13.85 -14.45 8.39
CA LYS A 96 -14.34 -15.39 7.35
C LYS A 96 -15.28 -14.72 6.35
N GLU A 97 -15.88 -13.62 6.75
CA GLU A 97 -16.83 -12.85 5.96
C GLU A 97 -16.62 -11.36 6.25
N GLY A 98 -16.93 -10.54 5.26
CA GLY A 98 -16.91 -9.09 5.38
C GLY A 98 -18.24 -8.53 5.85
N GLN A 99 -18.23 -7.25 6.18
CA GLN A 99 -19.41 -6.47 6.56
C GLN A 99 -19.65 -5.39 5.52
N ILE A 100 -20.89 -5.26 5.02
CA ILE A 100 -21.25 -4.16 4.12
C ILE A 100 -21.28 -2.86 4.93
N ILE A 101 -20.49 -1.88 4.50
CA ILE A 101 -20.45 -0.54 5.12
C ILE A 101 -21.12 0.53 4.26
N ALA A 102 -21.25 0.30 2.95
CA ALA A 102 -21.94 1.18 2.02
C ALA A 102 -22.47 0.39 0.81
N GLY A 103 -23.56 0.86 0.20
CA GLY A 103 -24.21 0.16 -0.90
C GLY A 103 -24.89 -1.13 -0.45
N GLY A 104 -24.89 -2.16 -1.31
CA GLY A 104 -25.50 -3.47 -1.03
C GLY A 104 -27.04 -3.50 -1.08
N ASN A 105 -27.69 -2.37 -1.37
CA ASN A 105 -29.14 -2.26 -1.56
C ASN A 105 -29.54 -2.33 -3.05
N GLY A 106 -28.81 -3.12 -3.82
CA GLY A 106 -28.91 -3.18 -5.28
C GLY A 106 -28.22 -2.01 -5.99
N GLN A 107 -27.99 -2.21 -7.30
CA GLN A 107 -27.45 -1.19 -8.19
C GLN A 107 -28.40 0.01 -8.28
N GLY A 108 -27.87 1.22 -8.19
CA GLY A 108 -28.66 2.43 -8.40
C GLY A 108 -27.97 3.70 -7.95
N ASN A 109 -28.66 4.83 -8.08
CA ASN A 109 -28.14 6.17 -7.82
C ASN A 109 -28.68 6.83 -6.53
N ARG A 110 -29.48 6.10 -5.74
CA ARG A 110 -29.97 6.56 -4.44
C ARG A 110 -28.81 6.72 -3.45
N LEU A 111 -29.07 7.41 -2.33
CA LEU A 111 -28.04 7.67 -1.31
C LEU A 111 -27.50 6.38 -0.66
N ASN A 112 -28.30 5.32 -0.60
CA ASN A 112 -27.92 4.02 -0.03
C ASN A 112 -27.57 2.97 -1.10
N GLN A 113 -27.42 3.39 -2.36
CA GLN A 113 -27.09 2.53 -3.49
C GLN A 113 -25.80 3.01 -4.14
N LEU A 114 -25.06 2.07 -4.72
CA LEU A 114 -23.87 2.32 -5.52
C LEU A 114 -24.08 1.72 -6.90
N ASN A 115 -23.23 2.11 -7.84
CA ASN A 115 -23.21 1.58 -9.18
C ASN A 115 -21.75 1.42 -9.64
N GLY A 116 -21.20 0.23 -9.43
CA GLY A 116 -19.82 -0.08 -9.81
C GLY A 116 -18.79 0.80 -9.10
N PRO A 117 -18.71 0.79 -7.75
CA PRO A 117 -17.68 1.55 -7.06
C PRO A 117 -16.29 1.02 -7.45
N THR A 118 -15.38 1.92 -7.82
CA THR A 118 -14.02 1.56 -8.27
C THR A 118 -12.99 1.66 -7.17
N ASP A 119 -13.22 2.53 -6.19
CA ASP A 119 -12.27 2.79 -5.10
C ASP A 119 -12.96 3.32 -3.85
N VAL A 120 -12.29 3.19 -2.70
CA VAL A 120 -12.75 3.67 -1.40
C VAL A 120 -11.57 4.16 -0.57
N ILE A 121 -11.77 5.25 0.17
CA ILE A 121 -10.85 5.68 1.23
C ILE A 121 -11.64 5.96 2.51
N ILE A 122 -11.01 5.66 3.65
CA ILE A 122 -11.58 5.95 4.97
C ILE A 122 -10.76 7.08 5.58
N ASP A 123 -11.45 8.17 5.93
CA ASP A 123 -10.91 9.23 6.77
C ASP A 123 -11.28 8.92 8.22
N GLU A 124 -10.34 8.32 8.96
CA GLU A 124 -10.54 7.97 10.36
C GLU A 124 -10.72 9.21 11.26
N GLN A 125 -10.16 10.37 10.88
CA GLN A 125 -10.23 11.59 11.70
C GLN A 125 -11.60 12.23 11.62
N ASN A 126 -12.17 12.27 10.42
CA ASN A 126 -13.50 12.85 10.17
C ASN A 126 -14.61 11.80 10.14
N HIS A 127 -14.30 10.54 10.48
CA HIS A 127 -15.22 9.40 10.44
C HIS A 127 -16.01 9.31 9.13
N SER A 128 -15.34 9.58 8.01
CA SER A 128 -15.97 9.71 6.70
C SER A 128 -15.46 8.64 5.75
N THR A 129 -16.36 8.07 4.96
CA THR A 129 -16.06 7.12 3.88
C THR A 129 -16.26 7.84 2.56
N ILE A 130 -15.22 7.90 1.74
CA ILE A 130 -15.27 8.54 0.42
C ILE A 130 -15.16 7.44 -0.63
N ILE A 131 -16.08 7.41 -1.59
CA ILE A 131 -16.25 6.29 -2.51
C ILE A 131 -16.29 6.82 -3.94
N ALA A 132 -15.43 6.31 -4.81
CA ALA A 132 -15.53 6.59 -6.24
C ALA A 132 -16.67 5.75 -6.85
N ASP A 133 -17.89 6.28 -6.87
CA ASP A 133 -19.10 5.64 -7.38
C ASP A 133 -19.21 5.83 -8.91
N HIS A 134 -18.34 5.12 -9.63
CA HIS A 134 -18.03 5.33 -11.05
C HIS A 134 -19.26 5.30 -11.97
N GLY A 135 -20.15 4.32 -11.83
CA GLY A 135 -21.35 4.20 -12.66
C GLY A 135 -22.36 5.33 -12.42
N ASN A 136 -22.34 5.95 -11.24
CA ASN A 136 -23.15 7.13 -10.91
C ASN A 136 -22.44 8.45 -11.16
N LYS A 137 -21.16 8.42 -11.59
CA LYS A 137 -20.35 9.60 -11.93
C LYS A 137 -20.24 10.58 -10.74
N ARG A 138 -20.09 10.04 -9.53
CA ARG A 138 -19.98 10.83 -8.29
C ARG A 138 -18.90 10.27 -7.36
N VAL A 139 -18.58 11.08 -6.35
CA VAL A 139 -17.72 10.75 -5.20
C VAL A 139 -18.50 10.98 -3.93
#